data_AF-A0A1S7TW37-F1
#
_entry.id   AF-A0A1S7TW37-F1
#
_cell.length_a   1.000
_cell.length_b   1.000
_cell.length_c   1.000
_cell.angle_alpha   90.00
_cell.angle_beta   90.00
_cell.angle_gamma   90.00
#
_symmetry.space_group_name_H-M   'P 1'
#
loop_
_entity.id
_entity.type
_entity.pdbx_description
1 polymer ?
#
loop_
_entity_poly.entity_id
_entity_poly.type
_entity_poly.pdbx_seq_one_letter_code
_entity_poly.pdbx_strand_id
1 'polypeptide(L)'
;MTEQSLDDIMSGRGVSASSDTQTETNAANAATTAAPPSGQTTEQGQQRDGQGRFAGKEQTPAPGQAENAATQQPGQVPIQALDAERGKRKETEERYEKKLKELEDRIVSLSQPQQLAQPQPKPTLFDNPDGYMQEQLTPVQTAILDMKEFVSESMAVQSHGREKVDAAKAAIEQVAATPDGQRVIAEMINSQHPFEVLMNWHKRQMAFAEVGDDPEAWFQKRLAAMQGGQQQPQAQPQQTHQPAAQAAPLPTDFSGAPSGGPRGGPEYGGPRSLTDIMKR
;
A
#
# COMPACT_ATOMS: atom_id res chain seq x y z
N MET A 1 -5.97 42.57 13.12
CA MET A 1 -6.21 41.28 12.45
C MET A 1 -6.84 40.38 13.50
N THR A 2 -8.03 39.83 13.22
CA THR A 2 -8.75 38.94 14.14
C THR A 2 -8.61 37.53 13.62
N GLU A 3 -7.96 36.66 14.39
CA GLU A 3 -7.75 35.26 14.03
C GLU A 3 -9.06 34.49 14.23
N GLN A 4 -9.52 33.80 13.19
CA GLN A 4 -10.66 32.89 13.30
C GLN A 4 -10.18 31.56 13.88
N SER A 5 -10.80 31.13 14.98
CA SER A 5 -10.53 29.84 15.61
C SER A 5 -10.96 28.69 14.71
N LEU A 6 -10.08 27.68 14.54
CA LEU A 6 -10.31 26.50 13.67
C LEU A 6 -11.64 25.76 13.97
N ASP A 7 -12.14 25.86 15.20
CA ASP A 7 -13.40 25.29 15.68
C ASP A 7 -14.61 25.72 14.84
N ASP A 8 -14.62 26.97 14.37
CA ASP A 8 -15.67 27.60 13.56
C ASP A 8 -15.62 27.15 12.08
N ILE A 9 -14.50 26.54 11.66
CA ILE A 9 -14.31 25.95 10.32
C ILE A 9 -14.67 24.47 10.33
N MET A 10 -14.44 23.76 11.44
CA MET A 10 -14.73 22.32 11.58
C MET A 10 -16.20 22.04 11.97
N SER A 11 -16.85 22.96 12.69
CA SER A 11 -18.29 22.90 12.96
C SER A 11 -19.07 23.28 11.70
N GLY A 12 -19.40 22.29 10.86
CA GLY A 12 -19.96 22.45 9.50
C GLY A 12 -21.30 23.18 9.37
N ARG A 13 -21.34 24.48 9.68
CA ARG A 13 -22.50 25.35 9.61
C ARG A 13 -22.48 26.15 8.31
N GLY A 14 -23.03 25.56 7.25
CA GLY A 14 -23.10 26.18 5.93
C GLY A 14 -23.75 27.57 5.97
N VAL A 15 -23.13 28.53 5.27
CA VAL A 15 -23.64 29.90 5.11
C VAL A 15 -24.79 29.89 4.10
N SER A 16 -26.01 29.70 4.59
CA SER A 16 -27.23 29.94 3.81
C SER A 16 -27.67 31.40 3.98
N ALA A 17 -27.42 32.20 2.95
CA ALA A 17 -27.97 33.55 2.84
C ALA A 17 -29.22 33.57 1.93
N SER A 18 -30.07 34.57 2.16
CA SER A 18 -31.16 35.05 1.30
C SER A 18 -32.53 34.35 1.34
N SER A 19 -33.50 35.18 1.75
CA SER A 19 -34.86 35.30 1.19
C SER A 19 -36.03 34.48 1.76
N ASP A 20 -36.87 35.26 2.45
CA ASP A 20 -38.32 35.18 2.66
C ASP A 20 -39.16 34.17 1.87
N THR A 21 -40.14 33.56 2.56
CA THR A 21 -41.55 33.99 2.44
C THR A 21 -42.41 33.35 3.55
N GLN A 22 -43.33 34.12 4.14
CA GLN A 22 -44.36 33.60 5.04
C GLN A 22 -45.53 32.98 4.24
N THR A 23 -46.02 31.81 4.65
CA THR A 23 -47.44 31.47 4.44
C THR A 23 -48.01 30.79 5.67
N GLU A 24 -49.22 31.19 6.03
CA GLU A 24 -49.92 30.81 7.26
C GLU A 24 -50.96 29.71 6.99
N THR A 25 -51.49 29.11 8.06
CA THR A 25 -52.67 28.23 8.09
C THR A 25 -52.60 26.91 7.30
N ASN A 26 -52.69 25.78 8.02
CA ASN A 26 -53.99 25.11 8.15
C ASN A 26 -54.03 24.21 9.40
N ALA A 27 -55.15 24.23 10.13
CA ALA A 27 -55.36 23.44 11.33
C ALA A 27 -56.77 22.82 11.34
N ALA A 28 -56.88 21.57 10.89
CA ALA A 28 -58.14 20.85 10.74
C ALA A 28 -58.07 19.44 11.38
N ASN A 29 -57.96 19.47 12.71
CA ASN A 29 -58.25 18.41 13.67
C ASN A 29 -59.08 17.20 13.18
N ALA A 30 -58.54 15.99 13.31
CA ALA A 30 -59.30 14.73 13.32
C ALA A 30 -58.62 13.70 14.25
N ALA A 31 -59.14 13.53 15.46
CA ALA A 31 -58.65 12.55 16.44
C ALA A 31 -59.52 11.28 16.46
N THR A 32 -58.90 10.11 16.66
CA THR A 32 -59.52 8.89 17.22
C THR A 32 -58.42 7.97 17.77
N THR A 33 -58.74 7.23 18.83
CA THR A 33 -57.80 6.47 19.67
C THR A 33 -58.05 4.96 19.56
N ALA A 34 -57.10 4.17 20.07
CA ALA A 34 -57.21 2.76 20.52
C ALA A 34 -56.68 1.66 19.57
N ALA A 35 -56.39 0.51 20.19
CA ALA A 35 -55.76 -0.68 19.60
C ALA A 35 -56.44 -1.97 20.16
N PRO A 36 -55.80 -3.15 20.14
CA PRO A 36 -56.20 -4.38 19.43
C PRO A 36 -57.06 -5.33 20.33
N PRO A 37 -57.17 -6.69 20.16
CA PRO A 37 -56.68 -7.62 19.12
C PRO A 37 -57.68 -8.73 18.66
N SER A 38 -57.18 -9.72 17.89
CA SER A 38 -57.63 -11.15 17.78
C SER A 38 -58.49 -11.58 16.58
N GLY A 39 -58.17 -12.76 16.01
CA GLY A 39 -58.98 -13.51 15.03
C GLY A 39 -58.17 -14.56 14.24
N GLN A 40 -58.69 -15.77 14.03
CA GLN A 40 -57.99 -16.89 13.35
C GLN A 40 -58.68 -17.34 12.04
N THR A 41 -57.85 -17.82 11.10
CA THR A 41 -57.95 -19.07 10.29
C THR A 41 -59.29 -19.83 10.32
N THR A 42 -59.82 -20.34 9.20
CA THR A 42 -59.46 -21.61 8.46
C THR A 42 -60.32 -21.63 7.17
N GLU A 43 -60.07 -22.29 6.03
CA GLU A 43 -59.36 -23.53 5.64
C GLU A 43 -58.36 -23.31 4.46
N GLN A 44 -57.93 -24.19 3.52
CA GLN A 44 -58.15 -25.60 3.10
C GLN A 44 -56.80 -26.28 2.75
N GLY A 45 -56.64 -27.61 2.61
CA GLY A 45 -57.61 -28.71 2.77
C GLY A 45 -57.20 -30.11 2.21
N GLN A 46 -56.06 -30.26 1.51
CA GLN A 46 -55.61 -31.57 1.00
C GLN A 46 -55.30 -32.57 2.14
N GLN A 47 -55.79 -33.80 2.03
CA GLN A 47 -55.54 -34.86 3.01
C GLN A 47 -54.07 -35.31 3.04
N ARG A 48 -53.56 -35.50 4.26
CA ARG A 48 -52.24 -36.01 4.60
C ARG A 48 -52.40 -37.32 5.36
N ASP A 49 -51.33 -38.12 5.43
CA ASP A 49 -51.30 -39.29 6.30
C ASP A 49 -51.31 -38.91 7.79
N GLY A 50 -51.42 -39.92 8.67
CA GLY A 50 -51.43 -39.75 10.13
C GLY A 50 -50.13 -39.21 10.74
N GLN A 51 -49.10 -38.91 9.94
CA GLN A 51 -47.89 -38.21 10.36
C GLN A 51 -47.65 -36.91 9.56
N GLY A 52 -48.69 -36.39 8.89
CA GLY A 52 -48.69 -35.09 8.24
C GLY A 52 -47.91 -35.03 6.93
N ARG A 53 -47.52 -36.17 6.35
CA ARG A 53 -46.82 -36.24 5.06
C ARG A 53 -47.81 -36.49 3.92
N PHE A 54 -47.35 -36.24 2.69
CA PHE A 54 -48.07 -36.64 1.49
C PHE A 54 -47.61 -38.05 1.09
N ALA A 55 -48.55 -38.94 0.78
CA ALA A 55 -48.24 -40.34 0.48
C ALA A 55 -47.31 -40.46 -0.73
N GLY A 56 -46.11 -41.01 -0.51
CA GLY A 56 -45.14 -41.28 -1.58
C GLY A 56 -45.58 -42.47 -2.44
N LYS A 57 -45.34 -42.38 -3.75
CA LYS A 57 -45.48 -43.55 -4.65
C LYS A 57 -44.29 -44.48 -4.47
N GLU A 58 -44.56 -45.77 -4.57
CA GLU A 58 -43.62 -46.87 -4.31
C GLU A 58 -42.48 -46.94 -5.35
N GLN A 59 -41.40 -47.64 -4.98
CA GLN A 59 -40.20 -47.79 -5.79
C GLN A 59 -39.71 -49.26 -5.74
N THR A 60 -39.58 -49.89 -6.91
CA THR A 60 -39.12 -51.29 -7.09
C THR A 60 -38.12 -51.32 -8.27
N PRO A 61 -37.02 -52.12 -8.25
CA PRO A 61 -35.74 -51.63 -8.79
C PRO A 61 -35.07 -52.41 -9.94
N ALA A 62 -34.14 -51.71 -10.62
CA ALA A 62 -32.94 -52.20 -11.33
C ALA A 62 -33.14 -53.10 -12.58
N PRO A 63 -32.07 -53.40 -13.37
CA PRO A 63 -30.75 -52.75 -13.52
C PRO A 63 -30.51 -52.23 -14.97
N GLY A 64 -29.37 -51.56 -15.24
CA GLY A 64 -28.94 -51.25 -16.62
C GLY A 64 -27.70 -50.35 -16.69
N GLN A 65 -26.83 -50.57 -17.67
CA GLN A 65 -25.61 -49.77 -17.91
C GLN A 65 -25.87 -48.61 -18.88
N ALA A 66 -24.92 -47.67 -18.92
CA ALA A 66 -25.02 -46.43 -19.68
C ALA A 66 -24.94 -46.65 -21.20
N GLU A 67 -25.90 -46.10 -21.93
CA GLU A 67 -25.67 -45.50 -23.25
C GLU A 67 -26.70 -44.40 -23.52
N ASN A 68 -26.25 -43.23 -23.99
CA ASN A 68 -26.95 -42.22 -24.81
C ASN A 68 -26.12 -40.93 -24.86
N ALA A 69 -25.18 -40.87 -25.81
CA ALA A 69 -24.71 -39.60 -26.36
C ALA A 69 -25.53 -39.31 -27.64
N ALA A 70 -25.76 -38.03 -27.93
CA ALA A 70 -26.79 -37.53 -28.86
C ALA A 70 -28.23 -37.80 -28.36
N THR A 71 -29.23 -36.95 -28.62
CA THR A 71 -29.29 -35.85 -29.61
C THR A 71 -29.70 -34.53 -28.95
N GLN A 72 -28.92 -33.46 -29.16
CA GLN A 72 -29.35 -32.10 -28.80
C GLN A 72 -30.12 -31.48 -29.97
N GLN A 73 -31.33 -30.99 -29.74
CA GLN A 73 -31.99 -30.07 -30.67
C GLN A 73 -31.48 -28.64 -30.41
N PRO A 74 -31.33 -27.80 -31.45
CA PRO A 74 -30.86 -26.42 -31.28
C PRO A 74 -31.83 -25.62 -30.43
N GLY A 75 -31.37 -25.19 -29.24
CA GLY A 75 -32.14 -24.39 -28.27
C GLY A 75 -32.48 -25.11 -26.96
N GLN A 76 -32.25 -26.41 -26.83
CA GLN A 76 -32.59 -27.15 -25.60
C GLN A 76 -31.36 -27.48 -24.76
N VAL A 77 -31.10 -26.67 -23.73
CA VAL A 77 -29.99 -26.87 -22.79
C VAL A 77 -30.17 -28.17 -21.98
N PRO A 78 -29.14 -29.02 -21.84
CA PRO A 78 -29.21 -30.19 -20.97
C PRO A 78 -29.45 -29.79 -19.52
N ILE A 79 -30.37 -30.48 -18.84
CA ILE A 79 -30.75 -30.18 -17.45
C ILE A 79 -29.53 -30.21 -16.52
N GLN A 80 -28.63 -31.18 -16.70
CA GLN A 80 -27.36 -31.26 -15.96
C GLN A 80 -26.45 -30.02 -16.15
N ALA A 81 -26.48 -29.38 -17.32
CA ALA A 81 -25.71 -28.16 -17.56
C ALA A 81 -26.35 -26.94 -16.88
N LEU A 82 -27.69 -26.87 -16.87
CA LEU A 82 -28.46 -25.86 -16.14
C LEU A 82 -28.25 -25.99 -14.62
N ASP A 83 -28.26 -27.21 -14.09
CA ASP A 83 -28.03 -27.47 -12.66
C ASP A 83 -26.57 -27.21 -12.27
N ALA A 84 -25.60 -27.51 -13.13
CA ALA A 84 -24.21 -27.13 -12.93
C ALA A 84 -23.98 -25.61 -12.98
N GLU A 85 -24.72 -24.88 -13.83
CA GLU A 85 -24.71 -23.41 -13.85
C GLU A 85 -25.31 -22.84 -12.56
N ARG A 86 -26.47 -23.35 -12.13
CA ARG A 86 -27.14 -22.96 -10.88
C ARG A 86 -26.28 -23.26 -9.66
N GLY A 87 -25.60 -24.40 -9.62
CA GLY A 87 -24.63 -24.74 -8.58
C GLY A 87 -23.50 -23.72 -8.50
N LYS A 88 -22.87 -23.38 -9.64
CA LYS A 88 -21.80 -22.37 -9.71
C LYS A 88 -22.27 -20.97 -9.34
N ARG A 89 -23.48 -20.56 -9.73
CA ARG A 89 -24.09 -19.29 -9.29
C ARG A 89 -24.25 -19.28 -7.77
N LYS A 90 -24.88 -20.30 -7.19
CA LYS A 90 -25.12 -20.44 -5.75
C LYS A 90 -23.81 -20.46 -4.94
N GLU A 91 -22.80 -21.22 -5.37
CA GLU A 91 -21.47 -21.23 -4.75
C GLU A 91 -20.79 -19.85 -4.81
N THR A 92 -20.95 -19.14 -5.93
CA THR A 92 -20.42 -17.78 -6.11
C THR A 92 -21.14 -16.78 -5.20
N GLU A 93 -22.47 -16.87 -5.10
CA GLU A 93 -23.33 -16.06 -4.24
C GLU A 93 -23.00 -16.30 -2.76
N GLU A 94 -22.93 -17.56 -2.29
CA GLU A 94 -22.51 -17.93 -0.92
C GLU A 94 -21.10 -17.44 -0.59
N ARG A 95 -20.18 -17.48 -1.57
CA ARG A 95 -18.81 -16.97 -1.41
C ARG A 95 -18.78 -15.45 -1.29
N TYR A 96 -19.68 -14.72 -1.96
CA TYR A 96 -19.82 -13.27 -1.80
C TYR A 96 -20.54 -12.90 -0.50
N GLU A 97 -21.62 -13.59 -0.13
CA GLU A 97 -22.33 -13.42 1.13
C GLU A 97 -21.39 -13.61 2.32
N LYS A 98 -20.62 -14.71 2.33
CA LYS A 98 -19.62 -14.97 3.37
C LYS A 98 -18.56 -13.86 3.48
N LYS A 99 -18.10 -13.32 2.34
CA LYS A 99 -17.15 -12.20 2.31
C LYS A 99 -17.76 -10.89 2.79
N LEU A 100 -19.01 -10.59 2.40
CA LEU A 100 -19.73 -9.41 2.86
C LEU A 100 -19.94 -9.48 4.37
N LYS A 101 -20.33 -10.64 4.89
CA LYS A 101 -20.43 -10.87 6.33
C LYS A 101 -19.08 -10.75 7.05
N GLU A 102 -18.00 -11.32 6.52
CA GLU A 102 -16.64 -11.16 7.09
C GLU A 102 -16.21 -9.67 7.11
N LEU A 103 -16.59 -8.90 6.09
CA LEU A 103 -16.36 -7.46 6.04
C LEU A 103 -17.26 -6.69 7.02
N GLU A 104 -18.52 -7.10 7.18
CA GLU A 104 -19.48 -6.53 8.13
C GLU A 104 -19.10 -6.81 9.58
N ASP A 105 -18.79 -8.06 9.95
CA ASP A 105 -18.25 -8.46 11.25
C ASP A 105 -16.96 -7.66 11.57
N ARG A 106 -16.12 -7.40 10.56
CA ARG A 106 -14.93 -6.54 10.69
C ARG A 106 -15.29 -5.06 10.87
N ILE A 107 -16.20 -4.51 10.08
CA ILE A 107 -16.66 -3.12 10.21
C ILE A 107 -17.33 -2.92 11.57
N VAL A 108 -18.17 -3.85 12.03
CA VAL A 108 -18.78 -3.87 13.36
C VAL A 108 -17.73 -3.94 14.45
N SER A 109 -16.67 -4.74 14.33
CA SER A 109 -15.60 -4.75 15.35
C SER A 109 -14.72 -3.48 15.37
N LEU A 110 -14.62 -2.74 14.27
CA LEU A 110 -13.93 -1.43 14.22
C LEU A 110 -14.85 -0.24 14.59
N SER A 111 -16.16 -0.34 14.34
CA SER A 111 -17.15 0.73 14.55
C SER A 111 -17.98 0.57 15.81
N GLN A 112 -17.93 -0.59 16.46
CA GLN A 112 -18.36 -0.74 17.85
C GLN A 112 -17.58 0.31 18.65
N PRO A 113 -18.24 1.31 19.25
CA PRO A 113 -17.53 2.35 19.97
C PRO A 113 -16.80 1.65 21.10
N GLN A 114 -15.47 1.64 21.03
CA GLN A 114 -14.62 1.14 22.10
C GLN A 114 -15.09 1.88 23.35
N GLN A 115 -15.76 1.16 24.25
CA GLN A 115 -16.41 1.78 25.40
C GLN A 115 -15.39 2.67 26.06
N LEU A 116 -15.74 3.94 26.31
CA LEU A 116 -14.89 4.91 26.97
C LEU A 116 -14.67 4.43 28.41
N ALA A 117 -13.78 3.47 28.55
CA ALA A 117 -13.31 2.93 29.80
C ALA A 117 -12.80 4.14 30.57
N GLN A 118 -13.38 4.39 31.75
CA GLN A 118 -12.87 5.41 32.65
C GLN A 118 -11.36 5.22 32.73
N PRO A 119 -10.56 6.26 32.45
CA PRO A 119 -9.17 6.11 32.03
C PRO A 119 -8.46 5.20 33.02
N GLN A 120 -8.08 4.02 32.54
CA GLN A 120 -7.60 2.93 33.40
C GLN A 120 -6.54 3.50 34.32
N PRO A 121 -6.65 3.31 35.65
CA PRO A 121 -5.74 3.95 36.60
C PRO A 121 -4.32 3.55 36.20
N LYS A 122 -3.50 4.55 35.87
CA LYS A 122 -2.11 4.34 35.41
C LYS A 122 -1.44 3.34 36.35
N PRO A 123 -0.84 2.25 35.83
CA PRO A 123 -0.21 1.22 36.66
C PRO A 123 0.63 1.86 37.75
N THR A 124 0.26 1.66 39.02
CA THR A 124 1.04 2.21 40.12
C THR A 124 2.21 1.28 40.43
N LEU A 125 3.29 1.83 40.98
CA LEU A 125 4.43 1.04 41.46
C LEU A 125 4.04 -0.02 42.50
N PHE A 126 2.89 0.13 43.16
CA PHE A 126 2.40 -0.77 44.21
C PHE A 126 1.41 -1.82 43.71
N ASP A 127 0.55 -1.48 42.76
CA ASP A 127 -0.46 -2.39 42.19
C ASP A 127 0.08 -3.22 41.04
N ASN A 128 0.98 -2.65 40.22
CA ASN A 128 1.61 -3.32 39.09
C ASN A 128 2.98 -2.68 38.77
N PRO A 129 4.05 -3.08 39.49
CA PRO A 129 5.38 -2.48 39.34
C PRO A 129 5.95 -2.64 37.92
N ASP A 130 5.76 -3.80 37.29
CA ASP A 130 6.26 -4.08 35.94
C ASP A 130 5.58 -3.20 34.90
N GLY A 131 4.25 -3.06 34.98
CA GLY A 131 3.47 -2.18 34.12
C GLY A 131 3.80 -0.70 34.31
N TYR A 132 4.07 -0.27 35.55
CA TYR A 132 4.54 1.09 35.83
C TYR A 132 5.90 1.35 35.19
N MET A 133 6.87 0.44 35.36
CA MET A 133 8.18 0.56 34.72
C MET A 133 8.07 0.54 33.19
N GLN A 134 7.18 -0.28 32.62
CA GLN A 134 6.94 -0.30 31.18
C GLN A 134 6.32 1.02 30.67
N GLU A 135 5.41 1.65 31.41
CA GLU A 135 4.91 2.99 31.07
C GLU A 135 6.04 4.03 31.10
N GLN A 136 6.90 4.03 32.13
CA GLN A 136 8.05 4.95 32.21
C GLN A 136 9.09 4.70 31.10
N LEU A 137 9.27 3.46 30.65
CA LEU A 137 10.20 3.08 29.58
C LEU A 137 9.61 3.22 28.16
N THR A 138 8.30 3.43 28.02
CA THR A 138 7.66 3.54 26.70
C THR A 138 8.15 4.76 25.90
N PRO A 139 8.21 5.99 26.46
CA PRO A 139 8.76 7.15 25.75
C PRO A 139 10.22 6.96 25.32
N VAL A 140 11.02 6.22 26.11
CA VAL A 140 12.42 5.91 25.78
C VAL A 140 12.50 4.93 24.60
N GLN A 141 11.62 3.92 24.56
CA GLN A 141 11.52 3.00 23.41
C GLN A 141 11.06 3.72 22.14
N THR A 142 10.06 4.61 22.22
CA THR A 142 9.65 5.45 21.09
C THR A 142 10.82 6.30 20.58
N ALA A 143 11.49 7.04 21.44
CA ALA A 143 12.65 7.86 21.05
C ALA A 143 13.81 7.05 20.45
N ILE A 144 14.02 5.79 20.88
CA ILE A 144 15.00 4.88 20.28
C ILE A 144 14.55 4.41 18.88
N LEU A 145 13.26 4.14 18.68
CA LEU A 145 12.71 3.79 17.36
C LEU A 145 12.79 4.97 16.40
N ASP A 146 12.35 6.15 16.82
CA ASP A 146 12.43 7.40 16.04
C ASP A 146 13.88 7.71 15.63
N MET A 147 14.83 7.55 16.56
CA MET A 147 16.26 7.73 16.29
C MET A 147 16.81 6.64 15.34
N LYS A 148 16.38 5.37 15.47
CA LYS A 148 16.76 4.28 14.55
C LYS A 148 16.25 4.59 13.13
N GLU A 149 15.03 5.09 13.02
CA GLU A 149 14.41 5.48 11.75
C GLU A 149 15.17 6.66 11.12
N PHE A 150 15.33 7.77 11.85
CA PHE A 150 16.05 8.96 11.37
C PHE A 150 17.51 8.69 10.97
N VAL A 151 18.25 7.92 11.77
CA VAL A 151 19.64 7.54 11.43
C VAL A 151 19.66 6.66 10.19
N SER A 152 18.74 5.69 10.06
CA SER A 152 18.66 4.84 8.88
C SER A 152 18.23 5.61 7.63
N GLU A 153 17.33 6.59 7.73
CA GLU A 153 16.97 7.45 6.60
C GLU A 153 18.17 8.30 6.16
N SER A 154 18.83 8.96 7.12
CA SER A 154 20.03 9.77 6.86
C SER A 154 21.14 8.95 6.18
N MET A 155 21.36 7.71 6.63
CA MET A 155 22.31 6.79 5.99
C MET A 155 21.88 6.41 4.56
N ALA A 156 20.60 6.10 4.32
CA ALA A 156 20.11 5.75 2.97
C ALA A 156 20.13 6.95 2.02
N VAL A 157 19.85 8.16 2.51
CA VAL A 157 19.96 9.41 1.76
C VAL A 157 21.41 9.70 1.37
N GLN A 158 22.37 9.40 2.26
CA GLN A 158 23.80 9.49 1.97
C GLN A 158 24.29 8.40 1.01
N SER A 159 23.80 7.15 1.14
CA SER A 159 24.25 6.00 0.34
C SER A 159 23.67 5.98 -1.08
N HIS A 160 22.45 6.50 -1.28
CA HIS A 160 21.71 6.36 -2.53
C HIS A 160 21.15 7.67 -3.13
N GLY A 161 21.13 8.75 -2.37
CA GLY A 161 20.57 10.05 -2.76
C GLY A 161 19.08 10.16 -2.44
N ARG A 162 18.66 11.32 -1.93
CA ARG A 162 17.30 11.56 -1.38
C ARG A 162 16.17 11.17 -2.34
N GLU A 163 16.28 11.55 -3.61
CA GLU A 163 15.28 11.27 -4.65
C GLU A 163 14.91 9.78 -4.75
N LYS A 164 15.88 8.86 -4.56
CA LYS A 164 15.65 7.42 -4.64
C LYS A 164 15.02 6.85 -3.37
N VAL A 165 15.30 7.48 -2.22
CA VAL A 165 14.69 7.15 -0.93
C VAL A 165 13.23 7.60 -0.92
N ASP A 166 12.95 8.84 -1.34
CA ASP A 166 11.59 9.37 -1.48
C ASP A 166 10.75 8.53 -2.47
N ALA A 167 11.33 8.15 -3.61
CA ALA A 167 10.69 7.24 -4.56
C ALA A 167 10.41 5.85 -3.95
N ALA A 168 11.32 5.31 -3.14
CA ALA A 168 11.10 4.03 -2.44
C ALA A 168 9.98 4.13 -1.39
N LYS A 169 9.91 5.23 -0.63
CA LYS A 169 8.82 5.53 0.33
C LYS A 169 7.46 5.57 -0.38
N ALA A 170 7.36 6.31 -1.49
CA ALA A 170 6.14 6.36 -2.29
C ALA A 170 5.78 5.01 -2.94
N ALA A 171 6.78 4.18 -3.28
CA ALA A 171 6.55 2.84 -3.83
C ALA A 171 6.03 1.84 -2.79
N ILE A 172 6.57 1.84 -1.55
CA ILE A 172 6.10 0.92 -0.50
C ILE A 172 4.69 1.28 -0.02
N GLU A 173 4.35 2.58 0.06
CA GLU A 173 3.03 3.06 0.43
C GLU A 173 1.93 2.51 -0.50
N GLN A 174 2.15 2.56 -1.81
CA GLN A 174 1.23 2.03 -2.83
C GLN A 174 0.97 0.52 -2.69
N VAL A 175 1.94 -0.25 -2.18
CA VAL A 175 1.80 -1.71 -2.00
C VAL A 175 1.61 -2.14 -0.55
N ALA A 176 1.54 -1.22 0.42
CA ALA A 176 1.49 -1.51 1.86
C ALA A 176 0.30 -2.39 2.27
N ALA A 177 -0.82 -2.30 1.53
CA ALA A 177 -1.99 -3.15 1.73
C ALA A 177 -1.81 -4.59 1.18
N THR A 178 -0.85 -4.83 0.29
CA THR A 178 -0.60 -6.14 -0.33
C THR A 178 0.18 -7.07 0.60
N PRO A 179 0.10 -8.41 0.42
CA PRO A 179 0.86 -9.35 1.24
C PRO A 179 2.38 -9.12 1.18
N ASP A 180 2.94 -8.77 0.02
CA ASP A 180 4.38 -8.55 -0.10
C ASP A 180 4.83 -7.21 0.51
N GLY A 181 4.01 -6.15 0.37
CA GLY A 181 4.25 -4.89 1.09
C GLY A 181 4.24 -5.07 2.62
N GLN A 182 3.26 -5.82 3.14
CA GLN A 182 3.21 -6.17 4.57
C GLN A 182 4.46 -6.95 5.04
N ARG A 183 4.98 -7.87 4.21
CA ARG A 183 6.22 -8.61 4.51
C ARG A 183 7.45 -7.70 4.54
N VAL A 184 7.57 -6.77 3.58
CA VAL A 184 8.67 -5.79 3.56
C VAL A 184 8.59 -4.83 4.75
N ILE A 185 7.39 -4.39 5.14
CA ILE A 185 7.18 -3.56 6.34
C ILE A 185 7.55 -4.35 7.62
N ALA A 186 7.18 -5.63 7.72
CA ALA A 186 7.59 -6.48 8.84
C ALA A 186 9.12 -6.69 8.90
N GLU A 187 9.79 -6.90 7.76
CA GLU A 187 11.25 -6.98 7.66
C GLU A 187 11.91 -5.65 8.06
N MET A 188 11.35 -4.53 7.61
CA MET A 188 11.79 -3.16 7.90
C MET A 188 11.75 -2.84 9.41
N ILE A 189 10.64 -3.17 10.10
CA ILE A 189 10.48 -2.94 11.55
C ILE A 189 11.54 -3.72 12.35
N ASN A 190 11.72 -5.00 12.02
CA ASN A 190 12.66 -5.89 12.70
C ASN A 190 14.14 -5.64 12.32
N SER A 191 14.41 -4.90 11.24
CA SER A 191 15.76 -4.58 10.78
C SER A 191 16.49 -3.57 11.67
N GLN A 192 17.82 -3.67 11.70
CA GLN A 192 18.70 -2.65 12.25
C GLN A 192 18.71 -1.36 11.40
N HIS A 193 18.48 -1.49 10.09
CA HIS A 193 18.48 -0.40 9.10
C HIS A 193 17.21 -0.50 8.23
N PRO A 194 16.07 0.04 8.69
CA PRO A 194 14.80 -0.02 7.96
C PRO A 194 14.89 0.48 6.51
N PHE A 195 15.53 1.62 6.28
CA PHE A 195 15.59 2.21 4.93
C PHE A 195 16.49 1.44 3.95
N GLU A 196 17.49 0.71 4.43
CA GLU A 196 18.28 -0.17 3.54
C GLU A 196 17.46 -1.39 3.09
N VAL A 197 16.57 -1.93 3.93
CA VAL A 197 15.61 -2.98 3.51
C VAL A 197 14.66 -2.42 2.45
N LEU A 198 14.05 -1.25 2.72
CA LEU A 198 13.17 -0.54 1.79
C LEU A 198 13.86 -0.28 0.44
N MET A 199 15.10 0.23 0.46
CA MET A 199 15.88 0.50 -0.74
C MET A 199 16.27 -0.77 -1.50
N ASN A 200 16.56 -1.87 -0.80
CA ASN A 200 16.89 -3.15 -1.44
C ASN A 200 15.65 -3.86 -2.02
N TRP A 201 14.47 -3.68 -1.42
CA TRP A 201 13.21 -4.04 -2.04
C TRP A 201 12.92 -3.19 -3.29
N HIS A 202 13.03 -1.86 -3.20
CA HIS A 202 12.75 -0.96 -4.32
C HIS A 202 13.68 -1.19 -5.52
N LYS A 203 14.98 -1.41 -5.28
CA LYS A 203 15.95 -1.87 -6.32
C LYS A 203 15.49 -3.17 -7.00
N ARG A 204 14.96 -4.13 -6.24
CA ARG A 204 14.48 -5.41 -6.76
C ARG A 204 13.20 -5.25 -7.59
N GLN A 205 12.28 -4.40 -7.15
CA GLN A 205 11.07 -4.05 -7.90
C GLN A 205 11.39 -3.37 -9.23
N MET A 206 12.35 -2.44 -9.23
CA MET A 206 12.86 -1.80 -10.44
C MET A 206 13.59 -2.80 -11.36
N ALA A 207 14.36 -3.73 -10.81
CA ALA A 207 15.02 -4.78 -11.60
C ALA A 207 13.99 -5.71 -12.28
N PHE A 208 12.94 -6.15 -11.58
CA PHE A 208 11.84 -6.92 -12.20
C PHE A 208 11.14 -6.11 -13.31
N ALA A 209 10.94 -4.81 -13.13
CA ALA A 209 10.37 -3.94 -14.16
C ALA A 209 11.31 -3.68 -15.37
N GLU A 210 12.63 -3.68 -15.17
CA GLU A 210 13.61 -3.55 -16.27
C GLU A 210 13.76 -4.86 -17.07
N VAL A 211 13.60 -6.00 -16.40
CA VAL A 211 13.79 -7.36 -16.96
C VAL A 211 12.54 -7.89 -17.66
N GLY A 212 11.35 -7.73 -17.06
CA GLY A 212 10.09 -8.24 -17.63
C GLY A 212 10.02 -9.78 -17.72
N ASP A 213 9.25 -10.30 -18.69
CA ASP A 213 9.04 -11.74 -18.91
C ASP A 213 10.25 -12.47 -19.54
N ASP A 214 11.22 -11.75 -20.14
CA ASP A 214 12.36 -12.35 -20.84
C ASP A 214 13.72 -11.87 -20.28
N PRO A 215 14.28 -12.58 -19.27
CA PRO A 215 15.59 -12.24 -18.71
C PRO A 215 16.76 -12.51 -19.65
N GLU A 216 16.59 -13.40 -20.65
CA GLU A 216 17.64 -13.71 -21.62
C GLU A 216 17.75 -12.58 -22.67
N ALA A 217 16.63 -12.06 -23.15
CA ALA A 217 16.60 -10.86 -23.99
C ALA A 217 17.15 -9.62 -23.26
N TRP A 218 16.84 -9.45 -21.96
CA TRP A 218 17.47 -8.40 -21.15
C TRP A 218 18.99 -8.58 -21.06
N PHE A 219 19.47 -9.80 -20.77
CA PHE A 219 20.89 -10.09 -20.65
C PHE A 219 21.64 -9.87 -21.98
N GLN A 220 21.09 -10.36 -23.10
CA GLN A 220 21.68 -10.14 -24.43
C GLN A 220 21.69 -8.67 -24.82
N LYS A 221 20.64 -7.90 -24.51
CA LYS A 221 20.61 -6.44 -24.69
C LYS A 221 21.68 -5.74 -23.85
N ARG A 222 21.88 -6.15 -22.59
CA ARG A 222 22.91 -5.63 -21.68
C ARG A 222 24.33 -5.95 -22.17
N LEU A 223 24.54 -7.18 -22.67
CA LEU A 223 25.80 -7.66 -23.22
C LEU A 223 26.16 -6.95 -24.54
N ALA A 224 25.19 -6.80 -25.45
CA ALA A 224 25.34 -6.05 -26.70
C ALA A 224 25.64 -4.56 -26.44
N ALA A 225 24.97 -3.95 -25.44
CA ALA A 225 25.27 -2.59 -25.02
C ALA A 225 26.69 -2.45 -24.42
N MET A 226 27.19 -3.48 -23.72
CA MET A 226 28.54 -3.48 -23.15
C MET A 226 29.62 -3.65 -24.23
N GLN A 227 29.40 -4.51 -25.24
CA GLN A 227 30.33 -4.65 -26.38
C GLN A 227 30.29 -3.43 -27.31
N GLY A 228 29.08 -2.93 -27.64
CA GLY A 228 28.91 -1.70 -28.42
C GLY A 228 29.39 -0.44 -27.69
N GLY A 229 29.42 -0.45 -26.36
CA GLY A 229 29.88 0.67 -25.52
C GLY A 229 31.36 1.03 -25.70
N GLN A 230 32.20 0.15 -26.24
CA GLN A 230 33.57 0.51 -26.66
C GLN A 230 33.61 1.33 -27.95
N GLN A 231 32.49 1.47 -28.67
CA GLN A 231 32.36 2.25 -29.90
C GLN A 231 31.46 3.49 -29.70
N GLN A 232 31.77 4.31 -28.69
CA GLN A 232 31.40 5.72 -28.77
C GLN A 232 32.34 6.43 -29.75
N PRO A 233 31.85 7.01 -30.86
CA PRO A 233 32.65 7.96 -31.63
C PRO A 233 32.94 9.18 -30.75
N GLN A 234 34.20 9.60 -30.66
CA GLN A 234 34.52 10.87 -30.00
C GLN A 234 33.79 12.01 -30.70
N ALA A 235 32.93 12.72 -29.96
CA ALA A 235 32.33 13.95 -30.44
C ALA A 235 33.45 14.96 -30.74
N GLN A 236 33.58 15.37 -32.00
CA GLN A 236 34.66 16.24 -32.45
C GLN A 236 34.57 17.61 -31.76
N PRO A 237 35.59 18.07 -31.02
CA PRO A 237 35.61 19.43 -30.51
C PRO A 237 35.77 20.41 -31.68
N GLN A 238 34.74 21.22 -31.92
CA GLN A 238 34.68 22.16 -33.03
C GLN A 238 35.76 23.25 -32.87
N GLN A 239 36.69 23.32 -33.82
CA GLN A 239 37.93 24.11 -33.68
C GLN A 239 37.69 25.63 -33.74
N THR A 240 37.74 26.30 -32.57
CA THR A 240 38.02 27.74 -32.50
C THR A 240 39.52 27.98 -32.68
N HIS A 241 39.88 28.91 -33.56
CA HIS A 241 41.25 29.11 -34.01
C HIS A 241 42.04 30.01 -33.04
N GLN A 242 43.18 29.54 -32.53
CA GLN A 242 44.23 30.37 -31.92
C GLN A 242 45.61 29.67 -32.05
N PRO A 243 46.72 30.41 -32.20
CA PRO A 243 47.98 29.83 -32.71
C PRO A 243 48.90 29.22 -31.63
N ALA A 244 49.28 27.97 -31.88
CA ALA A 244 50.58 27.36 -31.59
C ALA A 244 51.26 27.62 -30.22
N ALA A 245 50.94 26.75 -29.25
CA ALA A 245 51.94 26.25 -28.29
C ALA A 245 51.99 24.71 -28.42
N GLN A 246 53.17 24.14 -28.58
CA GLN A 246 53.33 22.69 -28.84
C GLN A 246 53.25 21.88 -27.55
N ALA A 247 52.09 21.32 -27.25
CA ALA A 247 51.95 20.28 -26.22
C ALA A 247 52.29 18.91 -26.83
N ALA A 248 53.28 18.22 -26.25
CA ALA A 248 53.62 16.86 -26.63
C ALA A 248 52.51 15.87 -26.20
N PRO A 249 52.27 14.77 -26.96
CA PRO A 249 51.34 13.74 -26.52
C PRO A 249 51.83 13.08 -25.23
N LEU A 250 50.91 12.88 -24.29
CA LEU A 250 51.19 12.15 -23.05
C LEU A 250 51.55 10.70 -23.37
N PRO A 251 52.64 10.14 -22.81
CA PRO A 251 52.96 8.73 -22.99
C PRO A 251 51.93 7.85 -22.27
N THR A 252 51.46 6.81 -22.94
CA THR A 252 50.48 5.85 -22.40
C THR A 252 51.05 4.91 -21.33
N ASP A 253 52.34 5.04 -21.01
CA ASP A 253 53.07 4.14 -20.12
C ASP A 253 54.10 4.93 -19.30
N PHE A 254 54.10 4.75 -17.97
CA PHE A 254 55.01 5.44 -17.05
C PHE A 254 56.21 4.57 -16.62
N SER A 255 56.20 3.29 -17.02
CA SER A 255 57.08 2.25 -16.49
C SER A 255 58.57 2.36 -16.90
N GLY A 256 58.91 3.28 -17.80
CA GLY A 256 60.26 3.43 -18.37
C GLY A 256 60.85 4.84 -18.38
N ALA A 257 60.19 5.84 -17.76
CA ALA A 257 60.67 7.22 -17.77
C ALA A 257 61.62 7.51 -16.58
N PRO A 258 62.84 8.06 -16.82
CA PRO A 258 63.72 8.47 -15.73
C PRO A 258 63.15 9.69 -14.99
N SER A 259 63.22 9.67 -13.66
CA SER A 259 62.75 10.77 -12.80
C SER A 259 63.67 11.99 -12.94
N GLY A 260 63.27 12.95 -13.77
CA GLY A 260 64.13 14.06 -14.21
C GLY A 260 63.40 15.36 -14.62
N GLY A 261 62.27 15.68 -14.00
CA GLY A 261 61.57 16.95 -14.20
C GLY A 261 62.11 18.07 -13.29
N PRO A 262 62.25 19.32 -13.76
CA PRO A 262 62.78 20.42 -12.95
C PRO A 262 61.82 20.82 -11.83
N ARG A 263 62.32 20.88 -10.59
CA ARG A 263 61.55 21.36 -9.42
C ARG A 263 61.46 22.90 -9.42
N GLY A 264 60.60 23.44 -10.28
CA GLY A 264 60.34 24.87 -10.43
C GLY A 264 58.85 25.21 -10.29
N GLY A 265 58.23 24.86 -9.16
CA GLY A 265 56.91 25.36 -8.77
C GLY A 265 57.01 26.59 -7.87
N PRO A 266 55.99 27.46 -7.81
CA PRO A 266 56.00 28.62 -6.92
C PRO A 266 56.10 28.20 -5.46
N GLU A 267 56.87 28.94 -4.68
CA GLU A 267 57.10 28.64 -3.26
C GLU A 267 55.77 28.69 -2.48
N TYR A 268 55.59 27.70 -1.58
CA TYR A 268 54.44 27.65 -0.68
C TYR A 268 54.58 28.73 0.40
N GLY A 269 54.19 29.96 0.05
CA GLY A 269 54.00 31.04 1.00
C GLY A 269 53.02 30.61 2.08
N GLY A 270 53.47 30.63 3.33
CA GLY A 270 52.72 30.12 4.49
C GLY A 270 51.44 30.90 4.80
N PRO A 271 50.75 30.56 5.91
CA PRO A 271 49.49 31.20 6.29
C PRO A 271 49.64 32.73 6.38
N ARG A 272 48.65 33.45 5.85
CA ARG A 272 48.65 34.92 5.79
C ARG A 272 48.91 35.53 7.16
N SER A 273 49.76 36.55 7.20
CA SER A 273 50.10 37.25 8.44
C SER A 273 48.86 37.89 9.07
N LEU A 274 48.78 37.85 10.41
CA LEU A 274 47.64 38.36 11.18
C LEU A 274 47.30 39.83 10.87
N THR A 275 48.30 40.62 10.46
CA THR A 275 48.17 42.01 10.00
C THR A 275 47.27 42.19 8.76
N ASP A 276 47.15 41.16 7.90
CA ASP A 276 46.27 41.12 6.73
C ASP A 276 44.82 40.71 7.12
N ILE A 277 44.66 40.02 8.25
CA ILE A 277 43.37 39.53 8.76
C ILE A 277 42.67 40.60 9.62
N MET A 278 43.43 41.41 10.36
CA MET A 278 42.91 42.40 11.32
C MET A 278 42.61 43.79 10.73
N LYS A 279 42.61 43.96 9.41
CA LYS A 279 42.15 45.19 8.74
C LYS A 279 40.70 45.06 8.26
N ARG A 280 39.77 45.42 9.15
CA ARG A 280 38.38 45.78 8.83
C ARG A 280 37.99 47.02 9.63
#